data_AF-A0A7S1B4A5-F1
#
_entry.id   AF-A0A7S1B4A5-F1
#
_cell.length_a   1.000
_cell.length_b   1.000
_cell.length_c   1.000
_cell.angle_alpha   90.00
_cell.angle_beta   90.00
_cell.angle_gamma   90.00
#
_symmetry.space_group_name_H-M   'P 1'
#
loop_
_entity.id
_entity.type
_entity.pdbx_description
1 polymer ?
#
loop_
_entity_poly.entity_id
_entity_poly.type
_entity_poly.pdbx_seq_one_letter_code
_entity_poly.pdbx_strand_id
1 'polypeptide(L)'
;VWMAAVAGVRGRLRGGAAMMGANVAFFACGGGGAVHDEAGEHTPMPSGVVRSVMAIDAVIAGAAWIAASSPIGSGQRAVSMGIYTIGVAIGALEGLAVLLADN
;
A
#
# COMPACT_ATOMS: atom_id res chain seq x y z
N VAL A 1 5.98 13.86 -5.65
CA VAL A 1 7.20 14.15 -6.44
C VAL A 1 8.27 13.05 -6.31
N TRP A 2 8.50 12.45 -5.14
CA TRP A 2 9.52 11.39 -4.96
C TRP A 2 9.31 10.10 -5.78
N MET A 3 8.07 9.62 -5.93
CA MET A 3 7.77 8.45 -6.77
C MET A 3 7.86 8.72 -8.29
N ALA A 4 7.75 9.99 -8.70
CA ALA A 4 7.83 10.39 -10.10
C ALA A 4 9.27 10.47 -10.63
N ALA A 5 10.28 10.44 -9.75
CA ALA A 5 11.69 10.65 -10.11
C ALA A 5 12.46 9.36 -10.47
N VAL A 6 11.84 8.17 -10.39
CA VAL A 6 12.56 6.91 -10.63
C VAL A 6 12.27 6.37 -12.03
N ALA A 7 13.24 6.52 -12.94
CA ALA A 7 13.10 6.26 -14.38
C ALA A 7 12.92 4.78 -14.79
N GLY A 8 12.90 3.82 -13.84
CA GLY A 8 12.86 2.39 -14.15
C GLY A 8 11.82 1.59 -13.37
N VAL A 9 11.25 0.56 -14.00
CA VAL A 9 10.24 -0.36 -13.41
C VAL A 9 10.69 -0.90 -12.05
N ARG A 10 11.95 -1.35 -11.95
CA ARG A 10 12.52 -1.85 -10.68
C ARG A 10 12.50 -0.81 -9.58
N GLY A 11 12.78 0.45 -9.91
CA GLY A 11 12.82 1.51 -8.93
C GLY A 11 11.42 1.94 -8.48
N ARG A 12 10.42 1.91 -9.39
CA ARG A 12 9.01 2.07 -9.01
C ARG A 12 8.54 0.96 -8.09
N LEU A 13 8.91 -0.30 -8.36
CA LEU A 13 8.58 -1.44 -7.50
C LEU A 13 9.23 -1.31 -6.12
N ARG A 14 10.51 -0.92 -6.04
CA ARG A 14 11.17 -0.66 -4.74
C ARG A 14 10.52 0.50 -3.97
N GLY A 15 10.15 1.58 -4.66
CA GLY A 15 9.45 2.70 -4.05
C GLY A 15 8.06 2.29 -3.51
N GLY A 16 7.33 1.49 -4.28
CA GLY A 16 6.08 0.89 -3.85
C GLY A 16 6.23 -0.01 -2.63
N ALA A 17 7.23 -0.89 -2.63
CA ALA A 17 7.55 -1.74 -1.49
C ALA A 17 7.88 -0.92 -0.24
N ALA A 18 8.67 0.15 -0.38
CA ALA A 18 9.03 1.03 0.73
C ALA A 18 7.82 1.78 1.30
N MET A 19 6.92 2.26 0.43
CA MET A 19 5.71 2.98 0.87
C MET A 19 4.74 2.05 1.60
N MET A 20 4.47 0.86 1.05
CA MET A 20 3.61 -0.12 1.71
C MET A 20 4.25 -0.63 3.00
N GLY A 21 5.57 -0.85 3.01
CA GLY A 21 6.30 -1.17 4.24
C GLY A 21 6.22 -0.08 5.30
N ALA A 22 6.24 1.20 4.89
CA ALA A 22 6.08 2.33 5.80
C ALA A 22 4.65 2.37 6.39
N ASN A 23 3.61 2.05 5.63
CA ASN A 23 2.26 1.92 6.16
C ASN A 23 2.17 0.79 7.21
N VAL A 24 2.76 -0.37 6.94
CA VAL A 24 2.82 -1.47 7.91
C VAL A 24 3.49 -0.99 9.20
N ALA A 25 4.62 -0.30 9.09
CA ALA A 25 5.32 0.26 10.24
C ALA A 25 4.47 1.29 11.00
N PHE A 26 3.78 2.19 10.28
CA PHE A 26 2.88 3.17 10.86
C PHE A 26 1.79 2.51 11.71
N PHE A 27 1.10 1.52 11.16
CA PHE A 27 0.04 0.80 11.90
C PHE A 27 0.60 -0.07 13.03
N ALA A 28 1.78 -0.68 12.86
CA ALA A 28 2.47 -1.42 13.91
C ALA A 28 2.86 -0.53 15.10
N CYS A 29 3.18 0.74 14.84
CA CYS A 29 3.49 1.75 15.86
C CYS A 29 2.24 2.42 16.47
N GLY A 30 1.03 1.91 16.21
CA GLY A 30 -0.21 2.44 16.78
C GLY A 30 -0.90 3.50 15.94
N GLY A 31 -0.52 3.67 14.67
CA GLY A 31 -1.12 4.64 13.75
C GLY A 31 -2.64 4.53 13.59
N GLY A 32 -3.23 3.34 13.80
CA GLY A 32 -4.68 3.15 13.82
C GLY A 32 -5.40 3.88 14.96
N GLY A 33 -4.66 4.32 15.99
CA GLY A 33 -5.18 5.20 17.03
C GLY A 33 -5.30 6.65 16.58
N ALA A 34 -4.54 7.11 15.59
CA ALA A 34 -4.48 8.52 15.20
C ALA A 34 -5.65 8.99 14.30
N VAL A 35 -6.75 8.24 14.26
CA VAL A 35 -7.91 8.53 13.42
C VAL A 35 -8.90 9.42 14.17
N HIS A 36 -9.39 10.44 13.46
CA HIS A 36 -10.41 11.38 13.93
C HIS A 36 -11.65 11.24 13.05
N ASP A 37 -12.84 11.45 13.62
CA ASP A 37 -14.08 11.56 12.86
C ASP A 37 -14.21 12.95 12.19
N GLU A 38 -15.33 13.18 11.50
CA GLU A 38 -15.64 14.46 10.84
C GLU A 38 -15.78 15.64 11.81
N ALA A 39 -16.05 15.36 13.09
CA ALA A 39 -16.10 16.37 14.16
C ALA A 39 -14.72 16.62 14.79
N GLY A 40 -13.69 15.87 14.38
CA GLY A 40 -12.33 15.93 14.94
C GLY A 40 -12.16 15.11 16.21
N GLU A 41 -13.17 14.37 16.63
CA GLU A 41 -13.13 13.52 17.83
C GLU A 41 -12.33 12.25 17.57
N HIS A 42 -11.55 11.86 18.56
CA HIS A 42 -10.64 10.73 18.45
C HIS A 42 -11.42 9.42 18.36
N THR A 43 -11.44 8.81 17.16
CA THR A 43 -12.17 7.59 16.87
C THR A 43 -11.19 6.53 16.36
N PRO A 44 -10.60 5.73 17.26
CA PRO A 44 -9.62 4.73 16.88
C PRO A 44 -10.20 3.72 15.90
N MET A 45 -9.41 3.29 14.92
CA MET A 45 -9.79 2.17 14.08
C MET A 45 -9.97 0.91 14.91
N PRO A 46 -11.00 0.09 14.61
CA PRO A 46 -11.13 -1.23 15.22
C PRO A 46 -9.87 -2.06 14.98
N SER A 47 -9.40 -2.74 16.02
CA SER A 47 -8.15 -3.51 15.97
C SER A 47 -8.13 -4.59 14.88
N GLY A 48 -9.28 -5.15 14.53
CA GLY A 48 -9.43 -6.07 13.40
C GLY A 48 -9.13 -5.40 12.05
N VAL A 49 -9.59 -4.16 11.85
CA VAL A 49 -9.33 -3.40 10.62
C VAL A 49 -7.85 -3.03 10.53
N VAL A 50 -7.23 -2.58 11.62
CA VAL A 50 -5.79 -2.28 11.67
C VAL A 50 -4.96 -3.51 11.26
N ARG A 51 -5.28 -4.68 11.82
CA ARG A 51 -4.59 -5.93 11.47
C ARG A 51 -4.78 -6.32 10.01
N SER A 52 -5.99 -6.16 9.47
CA SER A 52 -6.27 -6.44 8.07
C SER A 52 -5.48 -5.53 7.13
N VAL A 53 -5.46 -4.22 7.38
CA VAL A 53 -4.70 -3.25 6.58
C VAL A 53 -3.20 -3.57 6.64
N MET A 54 -2.66 -3.82 7.84
CA MET A 54 -1.26 -4.24 7.99
C MET A 54 -0.93 -5.49 7.19
N ALA A 55 -1.79 -6.51 7.23
CA ALA A 55 -1.57 -7.76 6.52
C ALA A 55 -1.59 -7.56 5.00
N ILE A 56 -2.54 -6.80 4.50
CA ILE A 56 -2.67 -6.48 3.07
C ILE A 56 -1.44 -5.68 2.60
N ASP A 57 -1.06 -4.63 3.31
CA ASP A 57 0.09 -3.80 2.95
C ASP A 57 1.40 -4.58 3.01
N ALA A 58 1.55 -5.51 3.96
CA ALA A 58 2.70 -6.41 4.03
C ALA A 58 2.78 -7.35 2.82
N VAL A 59 1.64 -7.90 2.37
CA VAL A 59 1.57 -8.74 1.16
C VAL A 59 1.92 -7.93 -0.09
N ILE A 60 1.37 -6.73 -0.25
CA ILE A 60 1.65 -5.85 -1.40
C ILE A 60 3.12 -5.42 -1.39
N ALA A 61 3.68 -5.06 -0.23
CA ALA A 61 5.09 -4.73 -0.06
C ALA A 61 6.00 -5.90 -0.45
N GLY A 62 5.69 -7.11 0.04
CA GLY A 62 6.40 -8.32 -0.30
C GLY A 62 6.36 -8.63 -1.80
N ALA A 63 5.18 -8.52 -2.42
CA ALA A 63 5.01 -8.72 -3.85
C ALA A 63 5.84 -7.72 -4.68
N ALA A 64 5.84 -6.44 -4.30
CA ALA A 64 6.69 -5.43 -4.94
C ALA A 64 8.18 -5.73 -4.81
N TRP A 65 8.62 -6.17 -3.62
CA TRP A 65 10.02 -6.53 -3.36
C TRP A 65 10.46 -7.74 -4.20
N ILE A 66 9.65 -8.80 -4.22
CA ILE A 66 9.89 -10.00 -5.02
C ILE A 66 9.93 -9.65 -6.52
N ALA A 67 9.00 -8.83 -6.99
CA ALA A 67 8.98 -8.38 -8.38
C ALA A 67 10.24 -7.57 -8.75
N ALA A 68 10.72 -6.73 -7.83
CA ALA A 68 11.92 -5.91 -8.05
C ALA A 68 13.20 -6.74 -8.08
N SER A 69 13.30 -7.79 -7.25
CA SER A 69 14.47 -8.68 -7.16
C SER A 69 14.49 -9.76 -8.25
N SER A 70 13.33 -10.08 -8.83
CA SER A 70 13.22 -11.14 -9.84
C SER A 70 13.85 -10.76 -11.20
N PRO A 71 14.41 -11.75 -11.94
CA PRO A 71 14.85 -11.56 -13.32
C PRO A 71 13.73 -11.03 -14.24
N ILE A 72 14.10 -10.23 -15.24
CA ILE A 72 13.15 -9.79 -16.26
C ILE A 72 12.70 -11.02 -17.07
N GLY A 73 11.40 -11.15 -17.31
CA GLY A 73 10.83 -12.28 -18.07
C GLY A 73 10.53 -13.54 -17.24
N SER A 74 10.80 -13.55 -15.93
CA SER A 74 10.42 -14.70 -15.09
C SER A 74 8.93 -14.70 -14.76
N GLY A 75 8.34 -15.90 -14.67
CA GLY A 75 6.94 -16.07 -14.25
C GLY A 75 6.67 -15.51 -12.86
N GLN A 76 7.61 -15.69 -11.92
CA GLN A 76 7.55 -15.12 -10.58
C GLN A 76 7.41 -13.59 -10.62
N ARG A 77 8.20 -12.91 -11.47
CA ARG A 77 8.11 -11.46 -11.61
C ARG A 77 6.74 -11.05 -12.13
N ALA A 78 6.18 -11.77 -13.11
CA ALA A 78 4.86 -11.46 -13.65
C ALA A 78 3.76 -11.60 -12.58
N VAL A 79 3.77 -12.69 -11.82
CA VAL A 79 2.82 -12.93 -10.73
C VAL A 79 2.93 -11.85 -9.66
N SER A 80 4.14 -11.60 -9.16
CA SER A 80 4.34 -10.62 -8.09
C SER A 80 4.06 -9.18 -8.53
N MET A 81 4.37 -8.80 -9.78
CA MET A 81 3.95 -7.52 -10.33
C MET A 81 2.42 -7.43 -10.44
N GLY A 82 1.75 -8.51 -10.82
CA GLY A 82 0.28 -8.57 -10.90
C GLY A 82 -0.36 -8.31 -9.54
N ILE A 83 0.10 -9.02 -8.50
CA ILE A 83 -0.38 -8.84 -7.12
C ILE A 83 -0.17 -7.39 -6.67
N TYR A 84 1.04 -6.85 -6.85
CA TYR A 84 1.34 -5.47 -6.49
C TYR A 84 0.44 -4.46 -7.23
N THR A 85 0.31 -4.61 -8.54
CA THR A 85 -0.43 -3.65 -9.37
C THR A 85 -1.92 -3.68 -9.05
N ILE A 86 -2.51 -4.86 -8.90
CA ILE A 86 -3.93 -5.01 -8.55
C ILE A 86 -4.18 -4.49 -7.14
N GLY A 87 -3.34 -4.85 -6.16
CA GLY A 87 -3.49 -4.39 -4.78
C GLY A 87 -3.46 -2.86 -4.66
N VAL A 88 -2.48 -2.21 -5.30
CA VAL A 88 -2.40 -0.74 -5.33
C VAL A 88 -3.58 -0.13 -6.07
N ALA A 89 -4.03 -0.73 -7.18
CA ALA A 89 -5.17 -0.22 -7.94
C ALA A 89 -6.48 -0.28 -7.15
N ILE A 90 -6.73 -1.37 -6.40
CA ILE A 90 -7.91 -1.47 -5.53
C ILE A 90 -7.91 -0.33 -4.50
N GLY A 91 -6.79 -0.14 -3.78
CA GLY A 91 -6.70 0.95 -2.80
C GLY A 91 -6.88 2.34 -3.43
N ALA A 92 -6.35 2.56 -4.63
CA ALA A 92 -6.56 3.81 -5.37
C ALA A 92 -8.01 4.02 -5.81
N LEU A 93 -8.70 2.95 -6.23
CA LEU A 93 -10.11 3.00 -6.64
C LEU A 93 -11.05 3.22 -5.46
N GLU A 94 -10.78 2.58 -4.32
CA GLU A 94 -11.53 2.82 -3.08
C GLU A 94 -11.37 4.27 -2.60
N GLY A 95 -10.14 4.79 -2.61
CA GLY A 95 -9.88 6.20 -2.27
C GLY A 95 -10.55 7.18 -3.24
N LEU A 96 -10.59 6.87 -4.54
CA LEU A 96 -11.28 7.69 -5.53
C LEU A 96 -12.80 7.68 -5.32
N ALA A 97 -13.38 6.51 -5.01
CA ALA A 97 -14.81 6.39 -4.77
C ALA A 97 -15.28 7.25 -3.59
N VAL A 98 -14.49 7.28 -2.50
CA VAL A 98 -14.73 8.17 -1.35
C VAL A 98 -14.68 9.63 -1.77
N LEU A 99 -13.62 10.05 -2.48
CA LEU A 99 -13.49 11.44 -2.96
C LEU A 99 -14.64 11.89 -3.87
N LEU A 100 -15.19 10.99 -4.68
CA LEU A 100 -16.33 11.31 -5.56
C LEU A 100 -17.68 11.31 -4.82
N ALA A 101 -17.79 10.65 -3.67
CA ALA A 101 -19.01 10.63 -2.87
C ALA A 101 -19.19 11.91 -2.03
N ASP A 102 -18.09 12.60 -1.71
CA ASP A 102 -18.08 13.84 -0.90
C ASP A 102 -18.16 15.13 -1.74
N ASN A 103 -18.27 15.05 -3.08
CA ASN A 103 -18.46 16.17 -4.01
C ASN A 103 -19.85 16.17 -4.64
#